data_AF-A0AAW3HI04-F1
#
_entry.id   AF-A0AAW3HI04-F1
#
_cell.length_a   1.000
_cell.length_b   1.000
_cell.length_c   1.000
_cell.angle_alpha   90.00
_cell.angle_beta   90.00
_cell.angle_gamma   90.00
#
_symmetry.space_group_name_H-M   'P 1'
#
loop_
_entity.id
_entity.type
_entity.pdbx_description
1 polymer ?
#
loop_
_entity_poly.entity_id
_entity_poly.type
_entity_poly.pdbx_seq_one_letter_code
_entity_poly.pdbx_strand_id
1 'polypeptide(L)'
;MVSNIFKVMLMVTLTWFPCANATIQILSTRVAFNANESEQTVRVNNLSKNPELVQVWLSSTDKTDGTEKENLPFFINPPAARVNGQKGKVFRIFQTAEAAGKYPKDRETLLWLNVLDIPPELPEEADQNQIKMAFRTMIKFFYRPAGLKGNPMQAGDDLKWELRKAAKGYDVVGTNNSPFHVSMTSVWLTNAENKDIEIPGDMIVPYGTLVYHFPQVSAVSGRGIFKYNYITDLGAYIKRTYNF
;
A
#
# COMPACT_ATOMS: atom_id res chain seq x y z
N MET A 1 -43.64 33.38 -7.04
CA MET A 1 -42.22 33.75 -6.84
C MET A 1 -41.63 33.24 -5.52
N VAL A 2 -42.38 33.23 -4.40
CA VAL A 2 -41.87 32.81 -3.07
C VAL A 2 -41.49 31.32 -2.97
N SER A 3 -42.17 30.43 -3.70
CA SER A 3 -41.89 28.98 -3.69
C SER A 3 -40.52 28.59 -4.30
N ASN A 4 -40.04 29.35 -5.29
CA ASN A 4 -38.72 29.10 -5.89
C ASN A 4 -37.58 29.59 -5.00
N ILE A 5 -37.81 30.62 -4.17
CA ILE A 5 -36.83 31.12 -3.21
C ILE A 5 -36.60 30.08 -2.09
N PHE A 6 -37.66 29.43 -1.62
CA PHE A 6 -37.55 28.36 -0.61
C PHE A 6 -36.83 27.12 -1.14
N LYS A 7 -37.04 26.75 -2.41
CA LYS A 7 -36.31 25.65 -3.06
C LYS A 7 -34.82 25.95 -3.25
N VAL A 8 -34.47 27.20 -3.58
CA VAL A 8 -33.07 27.64 -3.69
C VAL A 8 -32.40 27.68 -2.31
N MET A 9 -33.10 28.11 -1.26
CA MET A 9 -32.57 28.17 0.10
C MET A 9 -32.35 26.77 0.73
N LEU A 10 -33.18 25.78 0.37
CA LEU A 10 -33.01 24.38 0.79
C LEU A 10 -31.88 23.66 0.01
N MET A 11 -31.51 24.14 -1.18
CA MET A 11 -30.45 23.54 -2.01
C MET A 11 -29.04 24.05 -1.64
N VAL A 12 -28.94 25.22 -1.01
CA VAL A 12 -27.67 25.81 -0.55
C VAL A 12 -27.21 25.24 0.81
N THR A 13 -28.11 24.65 1.59
CA THR A 13 -27.78 24.10 2.92
C THR A 13 -27.24 22.66 2.88
N LEU A 14 -27.23 22.00 1.73
CA LEU A 14 -26.81 20.59 1.59
C LEU A 14 -25.34 20.37 1.16
N THR A 15 -24.52 21.40 1.05
CA THR A 15 -23.15 21.28 0.52
C THR A 15 -22.04 21.45 1.55
N TRP A 16 -22.36 21.54 2.85
CA TRP A 16 -21.37 21.47 3.92
C TRP A 16 -21.06 20.02 4.27
N PHE A 17 -20.35 19.34 3.39
CA PHE A 17 -19.62 18.14 3.78
C PHE A 17 -18.41 18.59 4.62
N PRO A 18 -18.29 18.17 5.89
CA PRO A 18 -17.04 18.35 6.61
C PRO A 18 -15.95 17.62 5.83
N CYS A 19 -14.94 18.38 5.38
CA CYS A 19 -13.75 17.82 4.77
C CYS A 19 -13.06 16.98 5.86
N ALA A 20 -13.01 15.66 5.67
CA ALA A 20 -12.22 14.79 6.52
C ALA A 20 -10.74 15.14 6.27
N ASN A 21 -10.17 15.97 7.14
CA ASN A 21 -8.77 16.35 7.05
C ASN A 21 -7.96 15.24 7.73
N ALA A 22 -7.32 14.38 6.95
CA ALA A 22 -6.26 13.52 7.48
C ALA A 22 -5.14 14.42 8.00
N THR A 23 -4.72 14.26 9.25
CA THR A 23 -3.69 15.14 9.80
C THR A 23 -2.32 14.77 9.26
N ILE A 24 -1.89 13.51 9.38
CA ILE A 24 -0.57 13.08 8.93
C ILE A 24 -0.67 12.42 7.56
N GLN A 25 0.00 13.03 6.59
CA GLN A 25 0.16 12.50 5.25
C GLN A 25 1.58 11.95 5.05
N ILE A 26 1.68 10.69 4.63
CA ILE A 26 2.91 10.10 4.10
C ILE A 26 2.95 10.38 2.59
N LEU A 27 4.07 10.88 2.07
CA LEU A 27 4.19 11.20 0.63
C LEU A 27 4.25 9.97 -0.28
N SER A 28 4.59 8.79 0.26
CA SER A 28 4.65 7.53 -0.48
C SER A 28 3.66 6.51 0.05
N THR A 29 3.23 5.60 -0.82
CA THR A 29 2.33 4.47 -0.47
C THR A 29 3.10 3.19 -0.14
N ARG A 30 4.42 3.23 -0.28
CA ARG A 30 5.38 2.14 -0.03
C ARG A 30 6.80 2.68 0.02
N VAL A 31 7.72 1.87 0.52
CA VAL A 31 9.14 2.21 0.63
C VAL A 31 9.96 1.03 0.14
N ALA A 32 10.95 1.28 -0.71
CA ALA A 32 11.97 0.30 -1.08
C ALA A 32 13.31 0.73 -0.47
N PHE A 33 13.90 -0.12 0.37
CA PHE A 33 15.20 0.09 0.97
C PHE A 33 16.24 -0.72 0.19
N ASN A 34 17.11 -0.04 -0.56
CA ASN A 34 18.20 -0.68 -1.27
C ASN A 34 19.36 -0.92 -0.30
N ALA A 35 19.80 -2.16 -0.12
CA ALA A 35 20.89 -2.49 0.81
C ALA A 35 22.26 -1.91 0.41
N ASN A 36 22.40 -1.40 -0.82
CA ASN A 36 23.57 -0.62 -1.25
C ASN A 36 23.57 0.83 -0.74
N GLU A 37 22.45 1.31 -0.22
CA GLU A 37 22.31 2.65 0.35
C GLU A 37 22.50 2.60 1.88
N SER A 38 23.01 3.69 2.45
CA SER A 38 23.23 3.80 3.90
C SER A 38 21.94 4.04 4.67
N GLU A 39 20.97 4.72 4.05
CA GLU A 39 19.69 5.07 4.65
C GLU A 39 18.58 5.14 3.60
N GLN A 40 17.34 5.01 4.05
CA GLN A 40 16.15 5.39 3.29
C GLN A 40 15.36 6.43 4.08
N THR A 41 14.71 7.36 3.40
CA THR A 41 13.96 8.44 4.05
C THR A 41 12.46 8.31 3.81
N VAL A 42 11.70 8.66 4.85
CA VAL A 42 10.24 8.77 4.79
C VAL A 42 9.85 10.15 5.27
N ARG A 43 9.15 10.89 4.42
CA ARG A 43 8.63 12.21 4.77
C ARG A 43 7.15 12.11 5.13
N VAL A 44 6.82 12.68 6.27
CA VAL A 44 5.45 12.93 6.69
C VAL A 44 5.17 14.43 6.71
N ASN A 45 3.95 14.83 6.38
CA ASN A 45 3.47 16.19 6.48
C ASN A 45 2.26 16.24 7.41
N ASN A 46 2.25 17.20 8.33
CA ASN A 46 1.08 17.51 9.14
C ASN A 46 0.25 18.57 8.42
N LEU A 47 -0.90 18.18 7.91
CA LEU A 47 -1.87 19.01 7.19
C LEU A 47 -2.87 19.71 8.13
N SER A 48 -2.85 19.43 9.44
CA SER A 48 -3.68 20.14 10.41
C SER A 48 -3.00 21.44 10.88
N LYS A 49 -3.74 22.22 11.66
CA LYS A 49 -3.20 23.42 12.34
C LYS A 49 -2.48 23.08 13.64
N ASN A 50 -2.79 21.95 14.24
CA ASN A 50 -2.29 21.54 15.55
C ASN A 50 -1.03 20.69 15.41
N PRO A 51 -0.11 20.72 16.39
CA PRO A 51 1.03 19.81 16.41
C PRO A 51 0.58 18.39 16.71
N GLU A 52 1.22 17.39 16.11
CA GLU A 52 0.97 15.98 16.41
C GLU A 52 2.27 15.26 16.77
N LEU A 53 2.17 14.20 17.57
CA LEU A 53 3.28 13.30 17.82
C LEU A 53 3.19 12.15 16.83
N VAL A 54 4.25 11.97 16.03
CA VAL A 54 4.35 10.87 15.07
C VAL A 54 5.37 9.86 15.56
N GLN A 55 4.99 8.59 15.64
CA GLN A 55 5.89 7.47 15.91
C GLN A 55 6.05 6.60 14.66
N VAL A 56 7.27 6.15 14.40
CA VAL A 56 7.58 5.32 13.23
C VAL A 56 8.36 4.08 13.64
N TRP A 57 7.92 2.91 13.17
CA TRP A 57 8.62 1.63 13.39
C TRP A 57 8.39 0.65 12.24
N LEU A 58 9.19 -0.41 12.17
CA LEU A 58 9.00 -1.52 11.25
C LEU A 58 8.39 -2.75 11.96
N SER A 59 7.58 -3.53 11.25
CA SER A 59 7.07 -4.83 11.70
C SER A 59 7.23 -5.89 10.60
N SER A 60 7.34 -7.17 11.00
CA SER A 60 7.42 -8.29 10.03
C SER A 60 6.04 -8.72 9.50
N THR A 61 4.97 -8.33 10.20
CA THR A 61 3.58 -8.68 9.87
C THR A 61 2.74 -7.42 9.66
N ASP A 62 1.62 -7.60 8.97
CA ASP A 62 0.59 -6.60 8.70
C ASP A 62 -0.53 -6.57 9.75
N LYS A 63 -0.35 -7.30 10.86
CA LYS A 63 -1.35 -7.34 11.93
C LYS A 63 -1.45 -5.99 12.63
N THR A 64 -2.45 -5.82 13.49
CA THR A 64 -2.63 -4.63 14.32
C THR A 64 -2.89 -4.98 15.79
N ASP A 65 -2.58 -6.23 16.18
CA ASP A 65 -2.92 -6.81 17.48
C ASP A 65 -2.01 -6.35 18.64
N GLY A 66 -1.02 -5.50 18.36
CA GLY A 66 -0.14 -4.91 19.36
C GLY A 66 1.10 -5.74 19.70
N THR A 67 1.30 -6.91 19.08
CA THR A 67 2.48 -7.78 19.31
C THR A 67 3.69 -7.43 18.44
N GLU A 68 3.64 -6.31 17.74
CA GLU A 68 4.40 -6.11 16.49
C GLU A 68 5.66 -5.28 16.62
N LYS A 69 5.98 -4.83 17.84
CA LYS A 69 7.27 -4.17 18.13
C LYS A 69 8.35 -5.24 18.25
N GLU A 70 8.68 -5.82 17.11
CA GLU A 70 9.77 -6.77 16.96
C GLU A 70 11.11 -6.03 16.90
N ASN A 71 12.15 -6.69 17.41
CA ASN A 71 13.52 -6.22 17.20
C ASN A 71 13.95 -6.59 15.76
N LEU A 72 13.64 -5.72 14.82
CA LEU A 72 14.11 -5.82 13.44
C LEU A 72 15.47 -5.12 13.32
N PRO A 73 16.36 -5.58 12.43
CA PRO A 73 17.73 -5.06 12.28
C PRO A 73 17.76 -3.72 11.52
N PHE A 74 16.93 -2.78 11.96
CA PHE A 74 16.82 -1.43 11.42
C PHE A 74 16.70 -0.44 12.57
N PHE A 75 17.28 0.75 12.38
CA PHE A 75 17.14 1.87 13.31
C PHE A 75 16.50 3.06 12.60
N ILE A 76 15.57 3.74 13.28
CA ILE A 76 14.86 4.90 12.73
C ILE A 76 15.21 6.15 13.54
N ASN A 77 15.64 7.21 12.84
CA ASN A 77 16.00 8.49 13.44
C ASN A 77 15.15 9.65 12.88
N PRO A 78 14.45 10.41 13.75
CA PRO A 78 14.11 10.05 15.12
C PRO A 78 13.06 8.91 15.14
N PRO A 79 12.94 8.08 16.19
CA PRO A 79 11.90 7.05 16.27
C PRO A 79 10.50 7.65 16.52
N ALA A 80 10.47 8.84 17.11
CA ALA A 80 9.26 9.63 17.32
C ALA A 80 9.59 11.13 17.20
N ALA A 81 8.67 11.93 16.68
CA ALA A 81 8.85 13.37 16.58
C ALA A 81 7.53 14.11 16.69
N ARG A 82 7.56 15.26 17.38
CA ARG A 82 6.53 16.29 17.24
C ARG A 82 6.63 16.91 15.84
N VAL A 83 5.52 16.89 15.11
CA VAL A 83 5.36 17.52 13.80
C VAL A 83 4.39 18.68 13.97
N ASN A 84 4.89 19.91 13.90
CA ASN A 84 4.05 21.10 14.00
C ASN A 84 3.04 21.17 12.84
N GLY A 85 1.89 21.81 13.09
CA GLY A 85 0.87 22.02 12.06
C GLY A 85 1.44 22.71 10.82
N GLN A 86 0.96 22.30 9.65
CA GLN A 86 1.43 22.77 8.34
C GLN A 86 2.94 22.57 8.08
N LYS A 87 3.61 21.69 8.83
CA LYS A 87 5.04 21.36 8.64
C LYS A 87 5.21 19.88 8.33
N GLY A 88 6.35 19.55 7.75
CA GLY A 88 6.75 18.16 7.52
C GLY A 88 7.99 17.78 8.30
N LYS A 89 8.14 16.48 8.53
CA LYS A 89 9.29 15.87 9.20
C LYS A 89 9.81 14.70 8.36
N VAL A 90 11.12 14.52 8.36
CA VAL A 90 11.78 13.40 7.69
C VAL A 90 12.26 12.42 8.75
N PHE A 91 11.91 11.16 8.55
CA PHE A 91 12.37 10.00 9.30
C PHE A 91 13.40 9.27 8.44
N ARG A 92 14.57 9.00 9.00
CA ARG A 92 15.66 8.28 8.34
C ARG A 92 15.71 6.86 8.88
N ILE A 93 15.73 5.89 8.00
CA ILE A 93 15.76 4.47 8.31
C ILE A 93 17.14 3.97 7.93
N PHE A 94 17.83 3.28 8.83
CA PHE A 94 19.15 2.70 8.63
C PHE A 94 19.07 1.19 8.82
N GLN A 95 19.78 0.43 7.99
CA GLN A 95 20.00 -0.99 8.24
C GLN A 95 21.13 -1.18 9.26
N THR A 96 21.01 -2.16 10.15
CA THR A 96 22.13 -2.57 11.02
C THR A 96 22.98 -3.64 10.32
N ALA A 97 24.17 -3.93 10.87
CA ALA A 97 25.03 -5.00 10.35
C ALA A 97 24.34 -6.39 10.37
N GLU A 98 23.36 -6.59 11.26
CA GLU A 98 22.61 -7.84 11.38
C GLU A 98 21.64 -8.06 10.21
N ALA A 99 21.20 -7.00 9.53
CA ALA A 99 20.23 -7.09 8.44
C ALA A 99 20.75 -7.96 7.29
N ALA A 100 22.02 -7.81 6.94
CA ALA A 100 22.68 -8.56 5.86
C ALA A 100 22.81 -10.07 6.13
N GLY A 101 22.75 -10.48 7.42
CA GLY A 101 22.75 -11.88 7.83
C GLY A 101 21.35 -12.46 8.06
N LYS A 102 20.37 -11.62 8.39
CA LYS A 102 19.00 -12.04 8.71
C LYS A 102 18.16 -12.35 7.46
N TYR A 103 18.33 -11.58 6.38
CA TYR A 103 17.46 -11.65 5.21
C TYR A 103 18.09 -12.42 4.04
N PRO A 104 17.27 -13.06 3.18
CA PRO A 104 17.75 -13.70 1.96
C PRO A 104 18.52 -12.71 1.07
N LYS A 105 19.56 -13.19 0.39
CA LYS A 105 20.38 -12.36 -0.52
C LYS A 105 19.94 -12.44 -1.98
N ASP A 106 19.10 -13.41 -2.31
CA ASP A 106 18.63 -13.71 -3.66
C ASP A 106 17.27 -13.09 -3.99
N ARG A 107 16.57 -12.50 -3.02
CA ARG A 107 15.24 -11.91 -3.19
C ARG A 107 14.95 -10.79 -2.20
N GLU A 108 13.95 -9.99 -2.50
CA GLU A 108 13.41 -9.02 -1.55
C GLU A 108 12.77 -9.68 -0.32
N THR A 109 12.74 -8.93 0.77
CA THR A 109 11.93 -9.24 1.96
C THR A 109 10.84 -8.18 2.14
N LEU A 110 9.60 -8.61 2.33
CA LEU A 110 8.50 -7.72 2.72
C LEU A 110 8.51 -7.51 4.23
N LEU A 111 8.46 -6.25 4.64
CA LEU A 111 8.19 -5.74 5.97
C LEU A 111 7.11 -4.66 5.87
N TRP A 112 6.71 -4.10 7.01
CA TRP A 112 5.71 -3.04 7.08
C TRP A 112 6.26 -1.84 7.82
N LEU A 113 6.12 -0.65 7.23
CA LEU A 113 6.38 0.62 7.87
C LEU A 113 5.09 1.11 8.53
N ASN A 114 5.18 1.37 9.82
CA ASN A 114 4.11 1.85 10.65
C ASN A 114 4.32 3.32 10.96
N VAL A 115 3.30 4.13 10.70
CA VAL A 115 3.27 5.54 11.06
C VAL A 115 2.04 5.76 11.92
N LEU A 116 2.25 5.95 13.22
CA LEU A 116 1.20 6.26 14.19
C LEU A 116 1.18 7.77 14.40
N ASP A 117 0.04 8.38 14.12
CA ASP A 117 -0.25 9.75 14.52
C ASP A 117 -0.95 9.76 15.88
N ILE A 118 -0.55 10.69 16.74
CA ILE A 118 -1.11 10.87 18.08
C ILE A 118 -1.49 12.35 18.20
N PRO A 119 -2.79 12.66 18.27
CA PRO A 119 -3.25 14.04 18.38
C PRO A 119 -2.84 14.64 19.74
N PRO A 120 -2.69 15.97 19.82
CA PRO A 120 -2.30 16.63 21.06
C PRO A 120 -3.45 16.63 22.07
N GLU A 121 -3.11 16.90 23.32
CA GLU A 121 -4.11 17.27 24.33
C GLU A 121 -4.27 18.79 24.34
N LEU A 122 -5.46 19.28 23.98
CA LEU A 122 -5.75 20.70 24.02
C LEU A 122 -6.36 21.07 25.39
N PRO A 123 -5.89 22.15 26.05
CA PRO A 123 -6.41 22.56 27.36
C PRO A 123 -7.92 22.85 27.36
N GLU A 124 -8.44 23.39 26.26
CA GLU A 124 -9.87 23.71 26.07
C GLU A 124 -10.76 22.44 26.00
N GLU A 125 -10.13 21.28 25.83
CA GLU A 125 -10.74 19.97 25.68
C GLU A 125 -10.61 19.10 26.94
N ALA A 126 -9.85 19.54 27.96
CA ALA A 126 -9.50 18.71 29.11
C ALA A 126 -10.71 18.24 29.97
N ASP A 127 -11.75 19.07 30.07
CA ASP A 127 -12.92 18.83 30.94
C ASP A 127 -14.17 18.35 30.18
N GLN A 128 -14.04 17.99 28.90
CA GLN A 128 -15.16 17.48 28.11
C GLN A 128 -15.04 15.97 27.88
N ASN A 129 -16.17 15.28 27.80
CA ASN A 129 -16.21 13.89 27.36
C ASN A 129 -15.93 13.82 25.88
N GLN A 130 -14.77 13.29 25.49
CA GLN A 130 -14.39 13.19 24.10
C GLN A 130 -13.64 11.91 23.77
N ILE A 131 -13.89 11.42 22.55
CA ILE A 131 -13.23 10.27 21.97
C ILE A 131 -12.05 10.79 21.16
N LYS A 132 -10.83 10.46 21.60
CA LYS A 132 -9.61 10.72 20.84
C LYS A 132 -9.28 9.49 19.99
N MET A 133 -9.02 9.72 18.71
CA MET A 133 -8.60 8.67 17.78
C MET A 133 -7.15 8.90 17.37
N ALA A 134 -6.35 7.85 17.43
CA ALA A 134 -5.00 7.81 16.91
C ALA A 134 -5.02 6.86 15.69
N PHE A 135 -4.44 7.26 14.56
CA PHE A 135 -4.44 6.49 13.34
C PHE A 135 -3.06 5.90 13.07
N ARG A 136 -3.03 4.59 12.88
CA ARG A 136 -1.84 3.86 12.41
C ARG A 136 -1.99 3.58 10.93
N THR A 137 -1.16 4.23 10.12
CA THR A 137 -1.04 3.91 8.70
C THR A 137 0.08 2.89 8.51
N MET A 138 -0.22 1.81 7.80
CA MET A 138 0.73 0.74 7.47
C MET A 138 0.99 0.72 5.97
N ILE A 139 2.25 0.85 5.58
CA ILE A 139 2.66 0.74 4.16
C ILE A 139 3.74 -0.31 3.98
N LYS A 140 3.77 -0.94 2.81
CA LYS A 140 4.75 -1.96 2.47
C LYS A 140 6.17 -1.37 2.47
N PHE A 141 7.08 -2.05 3.14
CA PHE A 141 8.51 -1.75 3.16
C PHE A 141 9.27 -2.94 2.58
N PHE A 142 9.93 -2.75 1.44
CA PHE A 142 10.70 -3.80 0.78
C PHE A 142 12.18 -3.63 1.13
N TYR A 143 12.75 -4.61 1.84
CA TYR A 143 14.20 -4.71 1.97
C TYR A 143 14.74 -5.39 0.72
N ARG A 144 15.61 -4.69 -0.02
CA ARG A 144 16.18 -5.14 -1.28
C ARG A 144 17.68 -5.37 -1.15
N PRO A 145 18.13 -6.64 -1.05
CA PRO A 145 19.56 -6.97 -1.05
C PRO A 145 20.32 -6.39 -2.24
N ALA A 146 21.63 -6.21 -2.05
CA ALA A 146 22.53 -5.82 -3.12
C ALA A 146 22.64 -6.92 -4.18
N GLY A 147 22.72 -6.54 -5.46
CA GLY A 147 23.06 -7.46 -6.55
C GLY A 147 21.89 -8.32 -7.10
N LEU A 148 20.64 -8.02 -6.73
CA LEU A 148 19.48 -8.64 -7.38
C LEU A 148 19.47 -8.32 -8.89
N LYS A 149 19.17 -9.34 -9.70
CA LYS A 149 19.08 -9.19 -11.16
C LYS A 149 17.69 -8.74 -11.58
N GLY A 150 17.62 -7.92 -12.63
CA GLY A 150 16.39 -7.43 -13.21
C GLY A 150 16.02 -6.02 -12.76
N ASN A 151 14.85 -5.56 -13.17
CA ASN A 151 14.36 -4.22 -12.88
C ASN A 151 13.05 -4.30 -12.07
N PRO A 152 13.02 -3.81 -10.82
CA PRO A 152 11.81 -3.86 -9.99
C PRO A 152 10.62 -3.12 -10.61
N MET A 153 10.87 -2.07 -11.40
CA MET A 153 9.82 -1.32 -12.10
C MET A 153 9.11 -2.12 -13.21
N GLN A 154 9.79 -3.15 -13.74
CA GLN A 154 9.31 -4.00 -14.82
C GLN A 154 8.93 -5.42 -14.35
N ALA A 155 9.16 -5.75 -13.08
CA ALA A 155 8.88 -7.09 -12.55
C ALA A 155 7.43 -7.55 -12.77
N GLY A 156 6.47 -6.61 -12.77
CA GLY A 156 5.07 -6.91 -13.10
C GLY A 156 4.82 -7.26 -14.56
N ASP A 157 5.61 -6.71 -15.48
CA ASP A 157 5.55 -7.01 -16.92
C ASP A 157 6.17 -8.38 -17.25
N ASP A 158 7.15 -8.82 -16.44
CA ASP A 158 7.87 -10.09 -16.63
C ASP A 158 7.12 -11.32 -16.11
N LEU A 159 5.97 -11.12 -15.45
CA LEU A 159 5.13 -12.21 -14.94
C LEU A 159 4.68 -13.14 -16.06
N LYS A 160 4.70 -14.44 -15.76
CA LYS A 160 4.19 -15.48 -16.66
C LYS A 160 2.78 -15.87 -16.26
N TRP A 161 1.91 -15.92 -17.25
CA TRP A 161 0.49 -16.19 -17.05
C TRP A 161 0.09 -17.47 -17.76
N GLU A 162 -0.63 -18.32 -17.05
CA GLU A 162 -1.25 -19.51 -17.60
C GLU A 162 -2.75 -19.50 -17.28
N LEU A 163 -3.58 -19.81 -18.28
CA LEU A 163 -5.02 -19.97 -18.11
C LEU A 163 -5.34 -21.46 -18.01
N ARG A 164 -6.00 -21.86 -16.91
CA ARG A 164 -6.43 -23.23 -16.67
C ARG A 164 -7.94 -23.27 -16.53
N LYS A 165 -8.56 -24.28 -17.13
CA LYS A 165 -9.98 -24.56 -16.88
C LYS A 165 -10.12 -25.25 -15.52
N ALA A 166 -10.93 -24.68 -14.64
CA ALA A 166 -11.23 -25.25 -13.33
C ALA A 166 -12.55 -26.03 -13.37
N ALA A 167 -12.86 -26.78 -12.31
CA ALA A 167 -14.15 -27.47 -12.17
C ALA A 167 -15.34 -26.50 -12.21
N LYS A 168 -15.15 -25.28 -11.67
CA LYS A 168 -16.09 -24.17 -11.73
C LYS A 168 -15.38 -22.91 -12.20
N GLY A 169 -15.49 -22.62 -13.50
CA GLY A 169 -14.90 -21.44 -14.13
C GLY A 169 -13.45 -21.63 -14.56
N TYR A 170 -12.62 -20.60 -14.38
CA TYR A 170 -11.22 -20.59 -14.80
C TYR A 170 -10.28 -20.13 -13.69
N ASP A 171 -9.06 -20.65 -13.72
CA ASP A 171 -7.95 -20.20 -12.90
C ASP A 171 -6.94 -19.48 -13.80
N VAL A 172 -6.51 -18.30 -13.38
CA VAL A 172 -5.35 -17.62 -13.97
C VAL A 172 -4.18 -17.76 -13.01
N VAL A 173 -3.14 -18.46 -13.44
CA VAL A 173 -1.94 -18.73 -12.64
C VAL A 173 -0.86 -17.74 -13.03
N GLY A 174 -0.49 -16.87 -12.09
CA GLY A 174 0.62 -15.91 -12.23
C GLY A 174 1.89 -16.45 -11.59
N THR A 175 2.97 -16.56 -12.36
CA THR A 175 4.28 -17.00 -11.89
C THR A 175 5.27 -15.85 -11.93
N ASN A 176 5.90 -15.57 -10.79
CA ASN A 176 6.92 -14.55 -10.64
C ASN A 176 8.30 -15.20 -10.60
N ASN A 177 9.05 -15.11 -11.70
CA ASN A 177 10.43 -15.60 -11.77
C ASN A 177 11.48 -14.55 -11.36
N SER A 178 11.04 -13.37 -10.93
CA SER A 178 11.90 -12.27 -10.52
C SER A 178 12.16 -12.31 -9.00
N PRO A 179 13.24 -11.65 -8.54
CA PRO A 179 13.53 -11.52 -7.11
C PRO A 179 12.69 -10.44 -6.40
N PHE A 180 11.72 -9.81 -7.08
CA PHE A 180 10.96 -8.65 -6.58
C PHE A 180 9.51 -9.02 -6.28
N HIS A 181 8.89 -8.41 -5.28
CA HIS A 181 7.46 -8.56 -5.01
C HIS A 181 6.64 -7.77 -6.03
N VAL A 182 5.58 -8.38 -6.59
CA VAL A 182 4.64 -7.69 -7.48
C VAL A 182 3.28 -7.57 -6.82
N SER A 183 2.91 -6.37 -6.38
CA SER A 183 1.58 -6.10 -5.81
C SER A 183 0.56 -5.82 -6.91
N MET A 184 -0.47 -6.66 -7.01
CA MET A 184 -1.64 -6.39 -7.86
C MET A 184 -2.74 -5.68 -7.07
N THR A 185 -3.48 -4.78 -7.71
CA THR A 185 -4.65 -4.13 -7.09
C THR A 185 -5.93 -4.84 -7.46
N SER A 186 -6.09 -5.12 -8.76
CA SER A 186 -7.25 -5.78 -9.35
C SER A 186 -6.78 -6.55 -10.57
N VAL A 187 -7.50 -7.63 -10.86
CA VAL A 187 -7.29 -8.44 -12.05
C VAL A 187 -8.64 -8.73 -12.70
N TRP A 188 -8.63 -8.91 -14.02
CA TRP A 188 -9.82 -9.16 -14.81
C TRP A 188 -9.61 -10.30 -15.79
N LEU A 189 -10.63 -11.12 -15.95
CA LEU A 189 -10.71 -12.11 -17.02
C LEU A 189 -11.90 -11.77 -17.93
N THR A 190 -11.65 -11.62 -19.23
CA THR A 190 -12.69 -11.34 -20.21
C THR A 190 -13.45 -12.62 -20.57
N ASN A 191 -14.76 -12.63 -20.33
CA ASN A 191 -15.63 -13.76 -20.67
C ASN A 191 -15.94 -13.81 -22.19
N ALA A 192 -16.65 -14.86 -22.64
CA ALA A 192 -17.04 -15.02 -24.05
C ALA A 192 -17.96 -13.92 -24.61
N GLU A 193 -18.65 -13.15 -23.75
CA GLU A 193 -19.49 -12.01 -24.12
C GLU A 193 -18.69 -10.68 -24.18
N ASN A 194 -17.35 -10.75 -24.10
CA ASN A 194 -16.44 -9.61 -24.03
C ASN A 194 -16.63 -8.70 -22.80
N LYS A 195 -17.18 -9.25 -21.70
CA LYS A 195 -17.28 -8.57 -20.41
C LYS A 195 -16.08 -8.92 -19.53
N ASP A 196 -15.44 -7.90 -18.97
CA ASP A 196 -14.38 -8.06 -17.97
C ASP A 196 -14.98 -8.39 -16.61
N ILE A 197 -14.62 -9.55 -16.05
CA ILE A 197 -14.98 -9.94 -14.69
C ILE A 197 -13.83 -9.59 -13.77
N GLU A 198 -14.06 -8.66 -12.84
CA GLU A 198 -13.06 -8.19 -11.88
C GLU A 198 -13.06 -9.05 -10.62
N ILE A 199 -11.86 -9.34 -10.10
CA ILE A 199 -11.65 -9.77 -8.73
C ILE A 199 -10.49 -8.98 -8.09
N PRO A 200 -10.40 -8.91 -6.76
CA PRO A 200 -9.27 -8.29 -6.07
C PRO A 200 -7.94 -8.93 -6.47
N GLY A 201 -6.92 -8.09 -6.64
CA GLY A 201 -5.54 -8.55 -6.81
C GLY A 201 -4.90 -8.94 -5.48
N ASP A 202 -3.78 -9.65 -5.57
CA ASP A 202 -2.89 -9.89 -4.42
C ASP A 202 -1.42 -9.79 -4.85
N MET A 203 -0.51 -9.87 -3.90
CA MET A 203 0.92 -9.78 -4.13
C MET A 203 1.51 -11.13 -4.52
N ILE A 204 2.16 -11.18 -5.68
CA ILE A 204 2.94 -12.35 -6.08
C ILE A 204 4.36 -12.19 -5.53
N VAL A 205 4.72 -13.04 -4.57
CA VAL A 205 6.04 -13.04 -3.92
C VAL A 205 7.16 -13.44 -4.89
N PRO A 206 8.43 -13.06 -4.63
CA PRO A 206 9.58 -13.48 -5.42
C PRO A 206 9.66 -15.00 -5.58
N TYR A 207 9.90 -15.46 -6.80
CA TYR A 207 10.00 -16.89 -7.14
C TYR A 207 8.75 -17.71 -6.76
N GLY A 208 7.61 -17.04 -6.62
CA GLY A 208 6.34 -17.63 -6.21
C GLY A 208 5.31 -17.69 -7.32
N THR A 209 4.20 -18.35 -7.00
CA THR A 209 3.03 -18.46 -7.85
C THR A 209 1.79 -18.03 -7.07
N LEU A 210 0.86 -17.38 -7.75
CA LEU A 210 -0.45 -17.02 -7.21
C LEU A 210 -1.54 -17.45 -8.20
N VAL A 211 -2.66 -17.95 -7.68
CA VAL A 211 -3.80 -18.39 -8.48
C VAL A 211 -4.99 -17.46 -8.25
N TYR A 212 -5.50 -16.90 -9.35
CA TYR A 212 -6.71 -16.10 -9.39
C TYR A 212 -7.88 -16.97 -9.88
N HIS A 213 -8.82 -17.26 -8.98
CA HIS A 213 -9.99 -18.08 -9.28
C HIS A 213 -11.16 -17.22 -9.77
N PHE A 214 -11.66 -17.49 -10.98
CA PHE A 214 -12.79 -16.81 -11.60
C PHE A 214 -14.00 -17.76 -11.75
N PRO A 215 -14.76 -18.02 -10.67
CA PRO A 215 -15.89 -18.94 -10.71
C PRO A 215 -17.07 -18.42 -11.53
N GLN A 216 -17.13 -17.12 -11.82
CA GLN A 216 -18.21 -16.50 -12.60
C GLN A 216 -17.99 -16.60 -14.12
N VAL A 217 -16.80 -17.00 -14.57
CA VAL A 217 -16.46 -17.08 -15.99
C VAL A 217 -16.65 -18.51 -16.49
N SER A 218 -17.78 -18.81 -17.14
CA SER A 218 -18.03 -20.16 -17.67
C SER A 218 -17.30 -20.44 -19.00
N ALA A 219 -17.02 -19.39 -19.78
CA ALA A 219 -16.28 -19.45 -21.03
C ALA A 219 -15.51 -18.13 -21.25
N VAL A 220 -14.35 -18.22 -21.91
CA VAL A 220 -13.49 -17.08 -22.25
C VAL A 220 -13.61 -16.71 -23.72
N SER A 221 -13.32 -15.45 -24.06
CA SER A 221 -13.27 -14.98 -25.45
C SER A 221 -11.97 -15.44 -26.13
N GLY A 222 -12.07 -16.13 -27.27
CA GLY A 222 -10.91 -16.64 -28.01
C GLY A 222 -10.03 -17.58 -27.17
N ARG A 223 -8.72 -17.30 -27.11
CA ARG A 223 -7.77 -18.00 -26.22
C ARG A 223 -7.82 -17.51 -24.77
N GLY A 224 -8.53 -16.42 -24.49
CA GLY A 224 -8.61 -15.75 -23.20
C GLY A 224 -7.83 -14.43 -23.18
N ILE A 225 -8.43 -13.42 -22.56
CA ILE A 225 -7.81 -12.11 -22.34
C ILE A 225 -7.80 -11.86 -20.84
N PHE A 226 -6.60 -11.70 -20.28
CA PHE A 226 -6.39 -11.37 -18.88
C PHE A 226 -5.86 -9.95 -18.77
N LYS A 227 -6.42 -9.16 -17.86
CA LYS A 227 -5.96 -7.79 -17.59
C LYS A 227 -5.56 -7.71 -16.12
N TYR A 228 -4.54 -6.94 -15.83
CA TYR A 228 -4.08 -6.76 -14.45
C TYR A 228 -3.53 -5.36 -14.24
N ASN A 229 -3.67 -4.88 -13.01
CA ASN A 229 -3.10 -3.63 -12.55
C ASN A 229 -2.09 -3.94 -11.44
N TYR A 230 -0.83 -3.56 -11.64
CA TYR A 230 0.21 -3.66 -10.61
C TYR A 230 0.71 -2.28 -10.15
N ILE A 231 1.26 -2.23 -8.94
CA ILE A 231 1.83 -1.00 -8.36
C ILE A 231 3.35 -1.06 -8.43
N THR A 232 4.00 0.00 -8.90
CA THR A 232 5.46 0.14 -8.95
C THR A 232 6.06 0.60 -7.60
N ASP A 233 7.39 0.68 -7.49
CA ASP A 233 8.08 1.24 -6.32
C ASP A 233 7.69 2.69 -6.04
N LEU A 234 7.38 3.46 -7.09
CA LEU A 234 6.96 4.86 -7.01
C LEU A 234 5.46 5.02 -6.69
N GLY A 235 4.73 3.92 -6.46
CA GLY A 235 3.30 3.97 -6.19
C GLY A 235 2.43 4.19 -7.44
N ALA A 236 3.00 4.12 -8.64
CA ALA A 236 2.24 4.26 -9.88
C ALA A 236 1.48 2.98 -10.22
N TYR A 237 0.25 3.13 -10.71
CA TYR A 237 -0.58 2.03 -11.18
C TYR A 237 -0.31 1.77 -12.66
N ILE A 238 0.10 0.56 -12.99
CA ILE A 238 0.37 0.14 -14.36
C ILE A 238 -0.65 -0.91 -14.77
N LYS A 239 -1.42 -0.60 -15.81
CA LYS A 239 -2.38 -1.51 -16.42
C LYS A 239 -1.74 -2.27 -17.57
N ARG A 240 -1.99 -3.59 -17.61
CA ARG A 240 -1.55 -4.49 -18.66
C ARG A 240 -2.66 -5.41 -19.12
N THR A 241 -2.52 -5.87 -20.35
CA THR A 241 -3.37 -6.87 -20.98
C THR A 241 -2.47 -7.99 -21.49
N TYR A 242 -2.81 -9.22 -21.14
CA TYR A 242 -2.16 -10.46 -21.57
C TYR A 242 -3.16 -11.28 -22.38
N ASN A 243 -2.77 -11.68 -23.59
CA ASN A 243 -3.55 -12.57 -24.44
C ASN A 243 -2.88 -13.94 -24.41
N PHE A 244 -3.62 -14.98 -24.03
CA PHE A 244 -3.12 -16.37 -24.00
C PHE A 244 -3.00 -16.96 -25.41
#